data_AF-G4TJD2-F1
#
_entry.id   AF-G4TJD2-F1
#
_cell.length_a   1.000
_cell.length_b   1.000
_cell.length_c   1.000
_cell.angle_alpha   90.00
_cell.angle_beta   90.00
_cell.angle_gamma   90.00
#
_symmetry.space_group_name_H-M   'P 1'
#
loop_
_entity.id
_entity.type
_entity.pdbx_description
1 polymer ?
#
loop_
_entity_poly.entity_id
_entity_poly.type
_entity_poly.pdbx_seq_one_letter_code
_entity_poly.pdbx_strand_id
1 'polypeptide(L)'
;MNSSADKYNTEPFDIPSASSKEDFTAQLPVELLVDIFQRAVSDSDQFRLDGGPEKSNGSPISSKCGLASAVALSHVSSRWRSITINASILWTTVIFNLDCDMTILDHFCRVVFGRIGGAYCRIQIHGIRFQRSNGELEYPIEKHPIRVCRIRQQMNVELLRLCFLAEYECNHPQFLEYLLSCHGKILGVNIDWGEAIPSQSFQPDDCRWSLGKVIERAPFLRRIELHYVTMCLLLANEPNWPFIEELTLDTVDGPLALSKLLSKLPNLRKFALVEEYPVWTMDESETMVPTELSHQNLREITVNKVSTLRWTGGKTCFPSLQRLCVKSHRQLDTFLAVHLHIQTLIVGEKHYGSAREYIDRR
;
A
#
# COMPACT_ATOMS: atom_id res chain seq x y z
N MET A 1 -64.79 32.83 5.59
CA MET A 1 -63.69 31.95 6.05
C MET A 1 -62.74 31.82 4.88
N ASN A 2 -61.80 32.77 4.75
CA ASN A 2 -60.39 32.69 5.19
C ASN A 2 -59.61 31.70 4.32
N SER A 3 -58.88 32.21 3.32
CA SER A 3 -57.42 32.51 3.36
C SER A 3 -56.61 31.22 3.29
N SER A 4 -55.56 31.07 2.49
CA SER A 4 -54.67 32.02 1.84
C SER A 4 -53.95 31.22 0.76
N ALA A 5 -53.91 31.75 -0.46
CA ALA A 5 -52.93 31.32 -1.44
C ALA A 5 -51.57 31.81 -0.96
N ASP A 6 -50.78 30.94 -0.32
CA ASP A 6 -49.39 31.24 -0.04
C ASP A 6 -48.61 31.23 -1.36
N LYS A 7 -48.48 32.43 -1.91
CA LYS A 7 -47.40 32.82 -2.80
C LYS A 7 -46.08 32.55 -2.08
N TYR A 8 -45.48 31.39 -2.32
CA TYR A 8 -44.04 31.31 -2.20
C TYR A 8 -43.45 32.08 -3.39
N ASN A 9 -43.07 33.33 -3.12
CA ASN A 9 -42.08 34.04 -3.90
C ASN A 9 -40.79 33.18 -3.90
N THR A 10 -40.65 32.29 -4.88
CA THR A 10 -39.33 31.91 -5.36
C THR A 10 -38.79 33.14 -6.07
N GLU A 11 -38.08 34.00 -5.34
CA GLU A 11 -37.06 34.84 -5.96
C GLU A 11 -36.19 33.91 -6.82
N PRO A 12 -35.93 34.24 -8.09
CA PRO A 12 -34.96 33.49 -8.86
C PRO A 12 -33.65 33.58 -8.07
N PHE A 13 -33.12 32.43 -7.65
CA PHE A 13 -31.73 32.36 -7.28
C PHE A 13 -30.94 32.81 -8.50
N ASP A 14 -30.44 34.05 -8.46
CA ASP A 14 -29.41 34.51 -9.37
C ASP A 14 -28.22 33.57 -9.17
N ILE A 15 -28.14 32.55 -10.01
CA ILE A 15 -26.91 31.80 -10.23
C ILE A 15 -25.93 32.85 -10.73
N PRO A 16 -24.83 33.14 -10.00
CA PRO A 16 -23.86 34.11 -10.48
C PRO A 16 -23.35 33.60 -11.83
N SER A 17 -23.79 34.25 -12.92
CA SER A 17 -23.25 33.96 -14.22
C SER A 17 -21.82 34.47 -14.19
N ALA A 18 -20.86 33.54 -14.18
CA ALA A 18 -19.45 33.86 -14.34
C ALA A 18 -19.26 34.41 -15.77
N SER A 19 -19.49 35.71 -15.94
CA SER A 19 -19.09 36.40 -17.17
C SER A 19 -18.40 37.72 -16.86
N SER A 20 -17.11 37.70 -17.19
CA SER A 20 -16.29 38.83 -17.66
C SER A 20 -15.94 39.94 -16.66
N LYS A 21 -14.81 39.78 -15.98
CA LYS A 21 -13.52 40.47 -16.26
C LYS A 21 -12.65 40.31 -15.02
N GLU A 22 -11.53 39.59 -15.21
CA GLU A 22 -10.53 39.26 -14.19
C GLU A 22 -11.06 38.39 -13.04
N ASP A 23 -11.31 37.12 -13.35
CA ASP A 23 -11.30 36.09 -12.31
C ASP A 23 -9.86 36.00 -11.75
N PHE A 24 -9.59 36.77 -10.69
CA PHE A 24 -8.29 36.84 -10.03
C PHE A 24 -7.76 35.45 -9.66
N THR A 25 -8.66 34.50 -9.38
CA THR A 25 -8.30 33.11 -9.10
C THR A 25 -7.67 32.39 -10.29
N ALA A 26 -7.97 32.82 -11.53
CA ALA A 26 -7.37 32.31 -12.75
C ALA A 26 -5.95 32.88 -13.01
N GLN A 27 -5.51 33.89 -12.27
CA GLN A 27 -4.17 34.49 -12.39
C GLN A 27 -3.19 34.06 -11.30
N LEU A 28 -3.66 33.37 -10.25
CA LEU A 28 -2.81 32.94 -9.14
C LEU A 28 -1.62 32.08 -9.60
N PRO A 29 -0.44 32.24 -8.97
CA PRO A 29 0.71 31.36 -9.20
C PRO A 29 0.36 29.89 -8.97
N VAL A 30 0.99 28.99 -9.72
CA VAL A 30 0.71 27.55 -9.63
C VAL A 30 0.99 27.03 -8.22
N GLU A 31 2.03 27.55 -7.58
CA GLU A 31 2.45 27.22 -6.23
C GLU A 31 1.36 27.58 -5.22
N LEU A 32 0.78 28.79 -5.34
CA LEU A 32 -0.30 29.22 -4.45
C LEU A 32 -1.58 28.42 -4.68
N LEU A 33 -1.86 28.04 -5.93
CA LEU A 33 -3.01 27.20 -6.26
C LEU A 33 -2.87 25.78 -5.68
N VAL A 34 -1.65 25.23 -5.74
CA VAL A 34 -1.30 23.97 -5.09
C VAL A 34 -1.48 24.08 -3.58
N ASP A 35 -0.99 25.15 -2.96
CA ASP A 35 -1.17 25.40 -1.52
C ASP A 35 -2.65 25.51 -1.12
N ILE A 36 -3.45 26.24 -1.89
CA ILE A 36 -4.90 26.37 -1.64
C ILE A 36 -5.57 25.01 -1.77
N PHE A 37 -5.23 24.23 -2.80
CA PHE A 37 -5.78 22.90 -3.00
C PHE A 37 -5.45 21.98 -1.84
N GLN A 38 -4.18 21.93 -1.44
CA GLN A 38 -3.74 21.10 -0.32
C GLN A 38 -4.44 21.51 0.98
N ARG A 39 -4.54 22.81 1.29
CA ARG A 39 -5.23 23.27 2.49
C ARG A 39 -6.73 22.95 2.46
N ALA A 40 -7.42 23.29 1.38
CA ALA A 40 -8.86 23.04 1.28
C ALA A 40 -9.22 21.55 1.36
N VAL A 41 -8.39 20.68 0.78
CA VAL A 41 -8.60 19.24 0.83
C VAL A 41 -8.16 18.65 2.18
N SER A 42 -7.05 19.11 2.79
CA SER A 42 -6.60 18.68 4.13
C SER A 42 -7.53 19.12 5.24
N ASP A 43 -7.95 20.38 5.24
CA ASP A 43 -8.77 20.97 6.30
C ASP A 43 -10.17 20.33 6.32
N SER A 44 -10.59 19.79 5.17
CA SER A 44 -11.81 19.00 5.02
C SER A 44 -11.67 17.56 5.55
N ASP A 45 -10.44 17.07 5.70
CA ASP A 45 -10.12 15.70 6.11
C ASP A 45 -9.64 15.68 7.57
N GLN A 46 -10.58 15.65 8.52
CA GLN A 46 -10.27 15.31 9.92
C GLN A 46 -10.15 13.79 10.14
N PHE A 47 -9.64 13.05 9.15
CA PHE A 47 -9.37 11.62 9.33
C PHE A 47 -8.06 11.44 10.09
N ARG A 48 -8.17 11.04 11.36
CA ARG A 48 -7.03 10.49 12.11
C ARG A 48 -6.64 9.16 11.48
N LEU A 49 -5.55 9.15 10.73
CA LEU A 49 -4.83 7.91 10.45
C LEU A 49 -3.91 7.64 11.64
N ASP A 50 -4.29 6.72 12.52
CA ASP A 50 -3.33 6.03 13.39
C ASP A 50 -2.56 5.04 12.50
N GLY A 51 -1.52 5.52 11.82
CA GLY A 51 -0.78 4.71 10.86
C GLY A 51 0.59 5.27 10.53
N GLY A 52 1.54 5.13 11.47
CA GLY A 52 2.99 5.27 11.25
C GLY A 52 3.50 6.68 10.87
N PRO A 53 4.78 6.99 11.12
CA PRO A 53 5.36 8.29 10.82
C PRO A 53 5.77 8.37 9.34
N GLU A 54 4.85 8.19 8.40
CA GLU A 54 5.13 8.54 7.01
C GLU A 54 4.81 10.02 6.79
N LYS A 55 5.87 10.85 6.80
CA LYS A 55 5.83 12.22 6.27
C LYS A 55 5.58 12.16 4.76
N SER A 56 4.34 11.94 4.35
CA SER A 56 3.97 12.06 2.94
C SER A 56 3.86 13.55 2.59
N ASN A 57 4.51 13.95 1.49
CA ASN A 57 4.28 15.27 0.91
C ASN A 57 2.97 15.20 0.12
N GLY A 58 1.90 15.79 0.66
CA GLY A 58 0.57 15.79 0.05
C GLY A 58 -0.53 15.51 1.06
N SER A 59 -1.75 15.91 0.72
CA SER A 59 -2.91 15.80 1.59
C SER A 59 -3.68 14.53 1.24
N PRO A 60 -3.79 13.54 2.14
CA PRO A 60 -4.50 12.30 1.84
C PRO A 60 -5.99 12.60 1.68
N ILE A 61 -6.48 12.65 0.45
CA ILE A 61 -7.92 12.81 0.19
C ILE A 61 -8.60 11.55 0.69
N SER A 62 -9.39 11.63 1.75
CA SER A 62 -9.94 10.42 2.39
C SER A 62 -11.41 10.56 2.77
N SER A 63 -11.92 11.79 2.98
CA SER A 63 -13.31 12.01 3.35
C SER A 63 -14.19 12.41 2.17
N LYS A 64 -15.51 12.30 2.40
CA LYS A 64 -16.54 12.86 1.53
C LYS A 64 -16.28 14.33 1.20
N CYS A 65 -15.87 15.12 2.21
CA CYS A 65 -15.60 16.54 2.07
C CYS A 65 -14.34 16.79 1.26
N GLY A 66 -13.26 16.03 1.49
CA GLY A 66 -12.03 16.11 0.71
C GLY A 66 -12.26 15.80 -0.77
N LEU A 67 -13.00 14.74 -1.09
CA LEU A 67 -13.37 14.38 -2.47
C LEU A 67 -14.22 15.47 -3.14
N ALA A 68 -15.23 16.00 -2.43
CA ALA A 68 -16.09 17.06 -2.93
C ALA A 68 -15.30 18.37 -3.18
N SER A 69 -14.41 18.73 -2.26
CA SER A 69 -13.51 19.89 -2.40
C SER A 69 -12.59 19.73 -3.60
N ALA A 70 -11.96 18.56 -3.78
CA ALA A 70 -11.11 18.28 -4.93
C ALA A 70 -11.87 18.40 -6.27
N VAL A 71 -13.10 17.88 -6.31
CA VAL A 71 -13.99 18.05 -7.47
C VAL A 71 -14.29 19.53 -7.72
N ALA A 72 -14.76 20.26 -6.70
CA ALA A 72 -15.13 21.66 -6.82
C ALA A 72 -13.96 22.53 -7.31
N LEU A 73 -12.77 22.35 -6.73
CA LEU A 73 -11.57 23.08 -7.11
C LEU A 73 -11.13 22.77 -8.55
N SER A 74 -11.25 21.51 -8.98
CA SER A 74 -10.97 21.13 -10.38
C SER A 74 -11.98 21.68 -11.40
N HIS A 75 -13.05 22.33 -10.92
CA HIS A 75 -14.11 22.94 -11.73
C HIS A 75 -14.13 24.46 -11.70
N VAL A 76 -13.27 25.12 -10.91
CA VAL A 76 -13.20 26.60 -10.82
C VAL A 76 -12.93 27.24 -12.18
N SER A 77 -11.90 26.77 -12.89
CA SER A 77 -11.60 27.20 -14.27
C SER A 77 -10.81 26.14 -15.02
N SER A 78 -10.63 26.33 -16.34
CA SER A 78 -9.79 25.43 -17.16
C SER A 78 -8.34 25.38 -16.68
N ARG A 79 -7.80 26.52 -16.21
CA ARG A 79 -6.45 26.59 -15.63
C ARG A 79 -6.35 25.79 -14.34
N TRP A 80 -7.30 25.97 -13.42
CA TRP A 80 -7.34 25.19 -12.18
C TRP A 80 -7.40 23.71 -12.46
N ARG A 81 -8.31 23.28 -13.36
CA ARG A 81 -8.39 21.88 -13.78
C ARG A 81 -7.07 21.35 -14.31
N SER A 82 -6.41 22.12 -15.19
CA SER A 82 -5.10 21.73 -15.76
C SER A 82 -4.04 21.58 -14.68
N ILE A 83 -3.95 22.53 -13.75
CA ILE A 83 -2.98 22.47 -12.63
C ILE A 83 -3.30 21.29 -11.72
N THR A 84 -4.55 21.17 -11.28
CA THR A 84 -5.02 20.06 -10.45
C THR A 84 -4.66 18.72 -11.09
N ILE A 85 -4.87 18.53 -12.40
CA ILE A 85 -4.57 17.26 -13.07
C ILE A 85 -3.06 17.01 -13.24
N ASN A 86 -2.27 18.03 -13.54
CA ASN A 86 -0.86 17.88 -13.95
C ASN A 86 0.15 18.09 -12.81
N ALA A 87 -0.26 18.68 -11.69
CA ALA A 87 0.61 18.89 -10.54
C ALA A 87 0.75 17.58 -9.74
N SER A 88 1.79 16.79 -10.06
CA SER A 88 2.06 15.49 -9.44
C SER A 88 2.13 15.52 -7.92
N ILE A 89 2.62 16.63 -7.34
CA ILE A 89 2.74 16.83 -5.89
C ILE A 89 1.40 16.73 -5.15
N LEU A 90 0.28 17.05 -5.83
CA LEU A 90 -1.07 16.95 -5.26
C LEU A 90 -1.53 15.50 -5.12
N TRP A 91 -0.91 14.57 -5.85
CA TRP A 91 -1.36 13.19 -5.99
C TRP A 91 -0.32 12.18 -5.54
N THR A 92 0.68 12.62 -4.79
CA THR A 92 1.72 11.73 -4.23
C THR A 92 1.08 10.60 -3.43
N THR A 93 0.00 10.89 -2.70
CA THR A 93 -0.82 9.90 -1.97
C THR A 93 -2.30 10.18 -2.22
N VAL A 94 -3.05 9.14 -2.61
CA VAL A 94 -4.51 9.19 -2.77
C VAL A 94 -5.13 8.11 -1.89
N ILE A 95 -6.12 8.45 -1.09
CA ILE A 95 -6.80 7.49 -0.23
C ILE A 95 -8.26 7.35 -0.70
N PHE A 96 -8.77 6.14 -0.71
CA PHE A 96 -10.16 5.86 -1.04
C PHE A 96 -10.78 5.11 0.12
N ASN A 97 -11.78 5.70 0.76
CA ASN A 97 -12.61 4.98 1.71
C ASN A 97 -13.87 4.48 0.98
N LEU A 98 -14.03 3.17 0.86
CA LEU A 98 -15.17 2.59 0.17
C LEU A 98 -16.49 2.70 0.95
N ASP A 99 -16.45 3.08 2.23
CA ASP A 99 -17.64 3.39 3.04
C ASP A 99 -18.19 4.81 2.78
N CYS A 100 -17.54 5.61 1.93
CA CYS A 100 -17.98 6.96 1.61
C CYS A 100 -19.19 7.00 0.66
N ASP A 101 -19.75 8.20 0.45
CA ASP A 101 -20.86 8.41 -0.50
C ASP A 101 -20.45 8.04 -1.93
N MET A 102 -21.01 6.94 -2.43
CA MET A 102 -20.70 6.39 -3.75
C MET A 102 -20.89 7.38 -4.90
N THR A 103 -21.83 8.31 -4.78
CA THR A 103 -22.07 9.32 -5.83
C THR A 103 -20.87 10.25 -5.95
N ILE A 104 -20.30 10.66 -4.81
CA ILE A 104 -19.15 11.55 -4.76
C ILE A 104 -17.88 10.81 -5.16
N LEU A 105 -17.71 9.57 -4.70
CA LEU A 105 -16.58 8.72 -5.10
C LEU A 105 -16.55 8.49 -6.61
N ASP A 106 -17.67 8.06 -7.22
CA ASP A 106 -17.77 7.86 -8.66
C ASP A 106 -17.46 9.17 -9.41
N HIS A 107 -18.03 10.28 -8.97
CA HIS A 107 -17.82 11.57 -9.60
C HIS A 107 -16.35 12.01 -9.55
N PHE A 108 -15.70 11.93 -8.39
CA PHE A 108 -14.27 12.20 -8.24
C PHE A 108 -13.44 11.28 -9.14
N CYS A 109 -13.71 9.98 -9.11
CA CYS A 109 -12.97 8.99 -9.88
C CYS A 109 -13.05 9.26 -11.40
N ARG A 110 -14.23 9.65 -11.87
CA ARG A 110 -14.50 9.95 -13.28
C ARG A 110 -13.90 11.28 -13.75
N VAL A 111 -13.95 12.31 -12.91
CA VAL A 111 -13.67 13.70 -13.32
C VAL A 111 -12.24 14.11 -13.02
N VAL A 112 -11.66 13.61 -11.93
CA VAL A 112 -10.36 14.03 -11.41
C VAL A 112 -9.38 12.87 -11.50
N PHE A 113 -9.62 11.79 -10.74
CA PHE A 113 -8.66 10.69 -10.58
C PHE A 113 -8.25 10.06 -11.91
N GLY A 114 -9.22 9.73 -12.76
CA GLY A 114 -8.99 9.13 -14.07
C GLY A 114 -8.26 10.04 -15.06
N ARG A 115 -7.91 11.28 -14.69
CA ARG A 115 -7.13 12.21 -15.52
C ARG A 115 -5.74 12.47 -14.98
N ILE A 116 -5.45 12.11 -13.73
CA ILE A 116 -4.12 12.28 -13.12
C ILE A 116 -3.10 11.54 -13.99
N GLY A 117 -2.16 12.29 -14.57
CA GLY A 117 -1.18 11.78 -15.51
C GLY A 117 0.23 11.83 -14.95
N GLY A 118 1.05 10.81 -15.24
CA GLY A 118 2.51 10.87 -15.13
C GLY A 118 3.12 10.87 -13.72
N ALA A 119 2.33 11.12 -12.67
CA ALA A 119 2.79 11.09 -11.29
C ALA A 119 3.05 9.65 -10.81
N TYR A 120 4.13 9.45 -10.06
CA TYR A 120 4.27 8.28 -9.17
C TYR A 120 3.39 8.55 -7.95
N CYS A 121 2.34 7.76 -7.80
CA CYS A 121 1.38 7.90 -6.70
C CYS A 121 1.36 6.65 -5.83
N ARG A 122 1.11 6.85 -4.55
CA ARG A 122 0.66 5.80 -3.63
C ARG A 122 -0.85 5.88 -3.55
N ILE A 123 -1.51 4.74 -3.72
CA ILE A 123 -2.95 4.64 -3.63
C ILE A 123 -3.27 3.74 -2.45
N GLN A 124 -4.13 4.19 -1.56
CA GLN A 124 -4.65 3.38 -0.48
C GLN A 124 -6.15 3.21 -0.64
N ILE A 125 -6.65 1.98 -0.55
CA ILE A 125 -8.09 1.67 -0.61
C ILE A 125 -8.47 0.99 0.71
N HIS A 126 -9.37 1.63 1.44
CA HIS A 126 -9.91 1.20 2.73
C HIS A 126 -11.33 0.69 2.62
N GLY A 127 -11.71 -0.18 3.55
CA GLY A 127 -13.06 -0.73 3.64
C GLY A 127 -13.38 -1.72 2.52
N ILE A 128 -12.37 -2.46 2.03
CA ILE A 128 -12.61 -3.47 0.99
C ILE A 128 -13.37 -4.63 1.64
N ARG A 129 -14.60 -4.86 1.15
CA ARG A 129 -15.48 -5.95 1.58
C ARG A 129 -16.36 -6.45 0.46
N PHE A 130 -16.19 -7.72 0.11
CA PHE A 130 -16.98 -8.39 -0.92
C PHE A 130 -18.07 -9.30 -0.35
N GLN A 131 -17.90 -9.79 0.88
CA GLN A 131 -18.84 -10.72 1.50
C GLN A 131 -19.27 -10.27 2.89
N ARG A 132 -20.55 -10.52 3.18
CA ARG A 132 -21.16 -10.34 4.49
C ARG A 132 -20.76 -11.46 5.44
N SER A 133 -20.99 -11.25 6.73
CA SER A 133 -20.75 -12.27 7.76
C SER A 133 -21.60 -13.53 7.61
N ASN A 134 -22.71 -13.45 6.86
CA ASN A 134 -23.57 -14.60 6.51
C ASN A 134 -23.12 -15.32 5.22
N GLY A 135 -22.02 -14.91 4.60
CA GLY A 135 -21.50 -15.47 3.34
C GLY A 135 -22.16 -14.94 2.06
N GLU A 136 -23.20 -14.11 2.17
CA GLU A 136 -23.78 -13.46 0.99
C GLU A 136 -22.85 -12.36 0.45
N LEU A 137 -22.93 -12.09 -0.86
CA LEU A 137 -22.19 -10.98 -1.46
C LEU A 137 -22.68 -9.64 -0.88
N GLU A 138 -21.75 -8.79 -0.46
CA GLU A 138 -22.06 -7.42 -0.02
C GLU A 138 -22.60 -6.59 -1.19
N TYR A 139 -22.00 -6.79 -2.37
CA TYR A 139 -22.37 -6.13 -3.61
C TYR A 139 -22.53 -7.15 -4.75
N PRO A 140 -23.47 -6.92 -5.69
CA PRO A 140 -23.51 -7.64 -6.95
C PRO A 140 -22.15 -7.57 -7.66
N ILE A 141 -21.79 -8.63 -8.40
CA ILE A 141 -20.44 -8.87 -8.97
C ILE A 141 -19.85 -7.66 -9.71
N GLU A 142 -20.69 -6.84 -10.36
CA GLU A 142 -20.26 -5.69 -11.17
C GLU A 142 -20.45 -4.33 -10.49
N LYS A 143 -21.02 -4.30 -9.28
CA LYS A 143 -21.42 -3.06 -8.59
C LYS A 143 -20.55 -2.71 -7.38
N HIS A 144 -19.51 -3.51 -7.10
CA HIS A 144 -18.63 -3.23 -5.98
C HIS A 144 -17.94 -1.86 -6.11
N PRO A 145 -17.96 -1.01 -5.05
CA PRO A 145 -17.36 0.32 -5.06
C PRO A 145 -15.93 0.41 -5.59
N ILE A 146 -15.09 -0.57 -5.26
CA ILE A 146 -13.70 -0.65 -5.74
C ILE A 146 -13.55 -0.47 -7.26
N ARG A 147 -14.56 -0.85 -8.06
CA ARG A 147 -14.51 -0.74 -9.52
C ARG A 147 -14.45 0.71 -10.01
N VAL A 148 -14.94 1.70 -9.24
CA VAL A 148 -14.80 3.11 -9.63
C VAL A 148 -13.38 3.62 -9.41
N CYS A 149 -12.64 3.05 -8.45
CA CYS A 149 -11.24 3.38 -8.12
C CYS A 149 -10.22 2.71 -9.07
N ARG A 150 -10.59 2.53 -10.33
CA ARG A 150 -9.78 1.81 -11.33
C ARG A 150 -8.55 2.61 -11.74
N ILE A 151 -7.38 1.99 -11.63
CA ILE A 151 -6.10 2.58 -12.04
C ILE A 151 -6.01 2.58 -13.58
N ARG A 152 -5.93 3.77 -14.16
CA ARG A 152 -5.92 3.98 -15.62
C ARG A 152 -4.51 3.85 -16.21
N GLN A 153 -4.45 3.61 -17.52
CA GLN A 153 -3.21 3.29 -18.25
C GLN A 153 -2.09 4.32 -18.09
N GLN A 154 -2.43 5.60 -17.95
CA GLN A 154 -1.49 6.71 -17.79
C GLN A 154 -0.91 6.86 -16.38
N MET A 155 -1.34 6.03 -15.42
CA MET A 155 -0.93 6.12 -14.02
C MET A 155 0.25 5.18 -13.73
N ASN A 156 1.22 5.69 -12.96
CA ASN A 156 2.28 4.89 -12.36
C ASN A 156 2.04 4.85 -10.85
N VAL A 157 1.72 3.67 -10.33
CA VAL A 157 1.41 3.47 -8.92
C VAL A 157 2.64 2.85 -8.27
N GLU A 158 3.31 3.62 -7.41
CA GLU A 158 4.45 3.14 -6.64
C GLU A 158 4.03 2.01 -5.71
N LEU A 159 2.93 2.22 -4.98
CA LEU A 159 2.39 1.28 -4.01
C LEU A 159 0.86 1.38 -4.00
N LEU A 160 0.20 0.24 -4.20
CA LEU A 160 -1.24 0.07 -3.98
C LEU A 160 -1.44 -0.61 -2.63
N ARG A 161 -1.86 0.14 -1.62
CA ARG A 161 -2.22 -0.36 -0.29
C ARG A 161 -3.69 -0.74 -0.25
N LEU A 162 -3.97 -1.94 0.21
CA LEU A 162 -5.29 -2.55 0.23
C LEU A 162 -5.60 -2.98 1.66
N CYS A 163 -6.58 -2.31 2.27
CA CYS A 163 -7.02 -2.59 3.63
C CYS A 163 -8.36 -3.34 3.55
N PHE A 164 -8.29 -4.65 3.79
CA PHE A 164 -9.44 -5.56 3.75
C PHE A 164 -10.11 -5.65 5.10
N LEU A 165 -11.43 -5.80 5.13
CA LEU A 165 -12.18 -6.01 6.38
C LEU A 165 -12.21 -7.49 6.81
N ALA A 166 -11.78 -8.41 5.94
CA ALA A 166 -11.58 -9.82 6.28
C ALA A 166 -10.40 -10.44 5.52
N GLU A 167 -9.65 -11.33 6.19
CA GLU A 167 -8.37 -11.86 5.70
C GLU A 167 -8.50 -12.64 4.38
N TYR A 168 -9.62 -13.32 4.16
CA TYR A 168 -9.86 -14.15 2.97
C TYR A 168 -10.22 -13.35 1.70
N GLU A 169 -10.54 -12.06 1.82
CA GLU A 169 -11.07 -11.27 0.70
C GLU A 169 -10.01 -10.82 -0.29
N CYS A 170 -8.73 -10.90 0.09
CA CYS A 170 -7.59 -10.62 -0.79
C CYS A 170 -7.48 -11.54 -2.00
N ASN A 171 -8.22 -12.66 -2.02
CA ASN A 171 -8.35 -13.54 -3.19
C ASN A 171 -9.77 -13.67 -3.72
N HIS A 172 -10.68 -12.81 -3.25
CA HIS A 172 -12.05 -12.81 -3.75
C HIS A 172 -12.06 -12.61 -5.28
N PRO A 173 -12.87 -13.37 -6.05
CA PRO A 173 -12.86 -13.27 -7.51
C PRO A 173 -13.06 -11.84 -8.05
N GLN A 174 -13.94 -11.07 -7.41
CA GLN A 174 -14.18 -9.67 -7.79
C GLN A 174 -12.95 -8.78 -7.55
N PHE A 175 -12.13 -9.04 -6.54
CA PHE A 175 -10.88 -8.33 -6.30
C PHE A 175 -9.84 -8.66 -7.38
N LEU A 176 -9.68 -9.95 -7.69
CA LEU A 176 -8.76 -10.39 -8.74
C LEU A 176 -9.17 -9.87 -10.13
N GLU A 177 -10.46 -9.72 -10.38
CA GLU A 177 -11.00 -9.09 -11.59
C GLU A 177 -10.77 -7.57 -11.59
N TYR A 178 -10.88 -6.90 -10.43
CA TYR A 178 -10.51 -5.50 -10.28
C TYR A 178 -9.03 -5.27 -10.63
N LEU A 179 -8.12 -6.10 -10.12
CA LEU A 179 -6.69 -6.02 -10.46
C LEU A 179 -6.46 -6.17 -11.96
N LEU A 180 -7.12 -7.13 -12.62
CA LEU A 180 -7.08 -7.26 -14.08
C LEU A 180 -7.60 -6.04 -14.83
N SER A 181 -8.62 -5.38 -14.27
CA SER A 181 -9.17 -4.18 -14.87
C SER A 181 -8.19 -3.01 -14.78
N CYS A 182 -7.27 -2.99 -13.82
CA CYS A 182 -6.28 -1.93 -13.70
C CYS A 182 -5.30 -2.00 -14.88
N HIS A 183 -5.23 -0.90 -15.65
CA HIS A 183 -4.38 -0.82 -16.85
C HIS A 183 -3.11 -0.01 -16.63
N GLY A 184 -3.00 0.68 -15.49
CA GLY A 184 -1.78 1.40 -15.11
C GLY A 184 -0.66 0.48 -14.63
N LYS A 185 0.52 1.05 -14.42
CA LYS A 185 1.69 0.32 -13.94
C LYS A 185 1.69 0.31 -12.41
N ILE A 186 1.30 -0.81 -11.80
CA ILE A 186 1.39 -1.04 -10.37
C ILE A 186 2.74 -1.68 -10.06
N LEU A 187 3.63 -0.95 -9.39
CA LEU A 187 4.99 -1.40 -9.07
C LEU A 187 5.07 -2.12 -7.72
N GLY A 188 4.18 -1.78 -6.80
CA GLY A 188 4.13 -2.35 -5.46
C GLY A 188 2.70 -2.60 -4.99
N VAL A 189 2.51 -3.63 -4.18
CA VAL A 189 1.25 -3.89 -3.46
C VAL A 189 1.56 -4.06 -1.98
N ASN A 190 0.75 -3.41 -1.14
CA ASN A 190 0.70 -3.60 0.29
C ASN A 190 -0.65 -4.22 0.66
N ILE A 191 -0.64 -5.42 1.25
CA ILE A 191 -1.83 -6.11 1.73
C ILE A 191 -1.79 -6.05 3.25
N ASP A 192 -2.78 -5.38 3.83
CA ASP A 192 -2.86 -5.11 5.26
C ASP A 192 -4.12 -5.76 5.85
N TRP A 193 -3.89 -6.66 6.82
CA TRP A 193 -4.94 -7.36 7.55
C TRP A 193 -5.07 -6.90 9.02
N GLY A 194 -4.46 -5.78 9.42
CA GLY A 194 -4.44 -5.36 10.83
C GLY A 194 -5.82 -5.13 11.45
N GLU A 195 -6.81 -4.78 10.63
CA GLU A 195 -8.22 -4.61 11.04
C GLU A 195 -9.12 -5.75 10.53
N ALA A 196 -8.56 -6.72 9.81
CA ALA A 196 -9.33 -7.77 9.20
C ALA A 196 -9.86 -8.73 10.26
N ILE A 197 -11.13 -9.10 10.15
CA ILE A 197 -11.71 -10.12 11.00
C ILE A 197 -11.12 -11.47 10.57
N PRO A 198 -10.46 -12.24 11.47
CA PRO A 198 -9.92 -13.54 11.12
C PRO A 198 -11.05 -14.51 10.78
N SER A 199 -10.88 -15.32 9.73
CA SER A 199 -11.88 -16.34 9.37
C SER A 199 -11.80 -17.54 10.31
N GLN A 200 -12.31 -17.40 11.54
CA GLN A 200 -12.31 -18.50 12.51
C GLN A 200 -13.35 -19.60 12.19
N SER A 201 -14.19 -19.41 11.17
CA SER A 201 -15.30 -20.33 10.89
C SER A 201 -15.70 -20.49 9.41
N PHE A 202 -15.27 -19.58 8.52
CA PHE A 202 -15.72 -19.60 7.12
C PHE A 202 -14.68 -18.99 6.20
N GLN A 203 -14.14 -19.81 5.29
CA GLN A 203 -13.39 -19.37 4.13
C GLN A 203 -13.99 -20.06 2.89
N PRO A 204 -14.56 -19.31 1.95
CA PRO A 204 -14.99 -19.87 0.67
C PRO A 204 -13.81 -20.53 -0.07
N ASP A 205 -14.06 -21.66 -0.73
CA ASP A 205 -13.02 -22.39 -1.48
C ASP A 205 -12.38 -21.55 -2.61
N ASP A 206 -13.16 -20.66 -3.23
CA ASP A 206 -12.69 -19.73 -4.26
C ASP A 206 -11.82 -18.59 -3.69
N CYS A 207 -11.99 -18.27 -2.41
CA CYS A 207 -11.23 -17.28 -1.64
C CYS A 207 -10.03 -17.87 -0.89
N ARG A 208 -9.63 -19.10 -1.21
CA ARG A 208 -8.37 -19.68 -0.70
C ARG A 208 -7.19 -18.78 -1.03
N TRP A 209 -6.40 -18.46 0.00
CA TRP A 209 -5.25 -17.57 -0.13
C TRP A 209 -4.16 -18.14 -1.05
N SER A 210 -3.53 -17.23 -1.78
CA SER A 210 -2.54 -17.48 -2.83
C SER A 210 -2.01 -16.12 -3.26
N LEU A 211 -0.77 -15.83 -2.90
CA LEU A 211 -0.09 -14.60 -3.33
C LEU A 211 0.16 -14.62 -4.85
N GLY A 212 0.34 -15.81 -5.45
CA GLY A 212 0.53 -15.97 -6.89
C GLY A 212 -0.65 -15.45 -7.69
N LYS A 213 -1.90 -15.68 -7.23
CA LYS A 213 -3.10 -15.11 -7.89
C LYS A 213 -3.03 -13.58 -7.97
N VAL A 214 -2.52 -12.90 -6.95
CA VAL A 214 -2.36 -11.44 -6.97
C VAL A 214 -1.27 -11.03 -7.95
N ILE A 215 -0.10 -11.69 -7.88
CA ILE A 215 1.06 -11.40 -8.74
C ILE A 215 0.72 -11.61 -10.22
N GLU A 216 0.01 -12.69 -10.57
CA GLU A 216 -0.40 -13.00 -11.95
C GLU A 216 -1.29 -11.91 -12.57
N ARG A 217 -2.03 -11.16 -11.75
CA ARG A 217 -2.92 -10.09 -12.23
C ARG A 217 -2.26 -8.71 -12.25
N ALA A 218 -1.01 -8.58 -11.80
CA ALA A 218 -0.27 -7.33 -11.76
C ALA A 218 1.13 -7.49 -12.41
N PRO A 219 1.24 -7.44 -13.75
CA PRO A 219 2.47 -7.83 -14.48
C PRO A 219 3.69 -6.93 -14.21
N PHE A 220 3.46 -5.69 -13.75
CA PHE A 220 4.52 -4.74 -13.42
C PHE A 220 4.97 -4.79 -11.96
N LEU A 221 4.36 -5.66 -11.15
CA LEU A 221 4.63 -5.77 -9.73
C LEU A 221 6.09 -6.18 -9.47
N ARG A 222 6.77 -5.45 -8.61
CA ARG A 222 8.17 -5.67 -8.18
C ARG A 222 8.33 -5.67 -6.66
N ARG A 223 7.45 -4.98 -5.93
CA ARG A 223 7.46 -4.87 -4.47
C ARG A 223 6.20 -5.49 -3.86
N ILE A 224 6.37 -6.26 -2.80
CA ILE A 224 5.27 -6.84 -2.03
C ILE A 224 5.47 -6.49 -0.57
N GLU A 225 4.42 -6.00 0.07
CA GLU A 225 4.38 -5.75 1.51
C GLU A 225 3.18 -6.45 2.10
N LEU A 226 3.42 -7.23 3.14
CA LEU A 226 2.41 -8.04 3.80
C LEU A 226 2.40 -7.65 5.28
N HIS A 227 1.27 -7.14 5.75
CA HIS A 227 1.07 -6.68 7.13
C HIS A 227 0.01 -7.54 7.81
N TYR A 228 0.28 -8.00 9.03
CA TYR A 228 -0.64 -8.82 9.83
C TYR A 228 -1.02 -10.15 9.13
N VAL A 229 -0.05 -10.81 8.49
CA VAL A 229 -0.26 -11.99 7.64
C VAL A 229 0.07 -13.30 8.36
N THR A 230 -0.74 -14.35 8.14
CA THR A 230 -0.40 -15.71 8.60
C THR A 230 0.52 -16.44 7.59
N MET A 231 1.71 -16.89 8.02
CA MET A 231 2.73 -17.52 7.15
C MET A 231 2.32 -18.83 6.49
N CYS A 232 1.50 -19.65 7.16
CA CYS A 232 1.05 -20.93 6.62
C CYS A 232 0.39 -20.77 5.24
N LEU A 233 -0.18 -19.58 4.99
CA LEU A 233 -0.86 -19.24 3.77
C LEU A 233 0.13 -18.93 2.62
N LEU A 234 1.36 -18.46 2.90
CA LEU A 234 2.33 -18.03 1.88
C LEU A 234 3.08 -19.15 1.14
N LEU A 235 3.03 -20.38 1.64
CA LEU A 235 3.89 -21.48 1.18
C LEU A 235 3.18 -22.59 0.40
N ALA A 236 1.86 -22.52 0.24
CA ALA A 236 1.07 -23.59 -0.36
C ALA A 236 1.23 -23.66 -1.90
N ASN A 237 2.03 -24.60 -2.42
CA ASN A 237 2.07 -25.00 -3.85
C ASN A 237 2.13 -23.86 -4.89
N GLU A 238 2.68 -22.70 -4.54
CA GLU A 238 2.80 -21.55 -5.45
C GLU A 238 3.94 -21.73 -6.46
N PRO A 239 3.85 -21.17 -7.69
CA PRO A 239 5.00 -21.05 -8.58
C PRO A 239 6.07 -20.11 -8.02
N ASN A 240 7.23 -20.07 -8.66
CA ASN A 240 8.24 -19.06 -8.37
C ASN A 240 7.81 -17.70 -8.94
N TRP A 241 8.21 -16.62 -8.27
CA TRP A 241 7.90 -15.24 -8.65
C TRP A 241 9.19 -14.49 -9.02
N PRO A 242 9.76 -14.75 -10.22
CA PRO A 242 11.07 -14.24 -10.60
C PRO A 242 11.10 -12.72 -10.81
N PHE A 243 9.96 -12.05 -10.87
CA PHE A 243 9.91 -10.61 -11.09
C PHE A 243 9.94 -9.78 -9.81
N ILE A 244 9.73 -10.41 -8.64
CA ILE A 244 9.69 -9.69 -7.37
C ILE A 244 11.12 -9.37 -6.92
N GLU A 245 11.36 -8.10 -6.62
CA GLU A 245 12.65 -7.55 -6.24
C GLU A 245 12.68 -7.11 -4.78
N GLU A 246 11.53 -6.77 -4.19
CA GLU A 246 11.41 -6.27 -2.82
C GLU A 246 10.28 -6.98 -2.07
N LEU A 247 10.57 -7.47 -0.86
CA LEU A 247 9.61 -8.11 0.02
C LEU A 247 9.73 -7.53 1.43
N THR A 248 8.61 -7.02 1.95
CA THR A 248 8.44 -6.62 3.35
C THR A 248 7.39 -7.51 4.00
N LEU A 249 7.75 -8.05 5.15
CA LEU A 249 6.90 -8.83 6.04
C LEU A 249 6.82 -8.07 7.36
N ASP A 250 5.64 -7.54 7.69
CA ASP A 250 5.39 -6.79 8.92
C ASP A 250 4.33 -7.51 9.75
N THR A 251 4.68 -7.83 11.00
CA THR A 251 3.79 -8.48 11.97
C THR A 251 3.16 -9.75 11.40
N VAL A 252 3.92 -10.84 11.41
CA VAL A 252 3.54 -12.06 10.74
C VAL A 252 3.40 -13.21 11.73
N ASP A 253 2.27 -13.91 11.65
CA ASP A 253 1.89 -14.98 12.57
C ASP A 253 2.15 -16.38 11.99
N GLY A 254 2.52 -17.32 12.87
CA GLY A 254 2.63 -18.75 12.56
C GLY A 254 4.02 -19.23 12.13
N PRO A 255 4.17 -20.54 11.86
CA PRO A 255 5.45 -21.16 11.56
C PRO A 255 6.02 -20.72 10.21
N LEU A 256 7.22 -20.14 10.26
CA LEU A 256 7.91 -19.57 9.10
C LEU A 256 8.97 -20.53 8.56
N ALA A 257 8.76 -21.04 7.34
CA ALA A 257 9.84 -21.61 6.51
C ALA A 257 10.36 -20.55 5.53
N LEU A 258 11.12 -19.57 6.04
CA LEU A 258 11.63 -18.43 5.27
C LEU A 258 12.52 -18.87 4.10
N SER A 259 13.19 -20.02 4.25
CA SER A 259 13.99 -20.70 3.21
C SER A 259 13.15 -21.00 1.99
N LYS A 260 11.98 -21.62 2.20
CA LYS A 260 11.02 -21.97 1.15
C LYS A 260 10.47 -20.71 0.49
N LEU A 261 10.14 -19.67 1.26
CA LEU A 261 9.66 -18.39 0.72
C LEU A 261 10.72 -17.71 -0.16
N LEU A 262 11.94 -17.54 0.35
CA LEU A 262 13.03 -16.90 -0.40
C LEU A 262 13.40 -17.71 -1.65
N SER A 263 13.29 -19.04 -1.63
CA SER A 263 13.55 -19.87 -2.81
C SER A 263 12.58 -19.60 -3.97
N LYS A 264 11.37 -19.10 -3.68
CA LYS A 264 10.39 -18.68 -4.70
C LYS A 264 10.71 -17.32 -5.30
N LEU A 265 11.64 -16.56 -4.74
CA LEU A 265 11.91 -15.16 -5.09
C LEU A 265 13.35 -14.99 -5.60
N PRO A 266 13.79 -15.67 -6.68
CA PRO A 266 15.21 -15.77 -7.04
C PRO A 266 15.89 -14.44 -7.36
N ASN A 267 15.13 -13.40 -7.72
CA ASN A 267 15.63 -12.07 -8.04
C ASN A 267 15.44 -11.05 -6.90
N LEU A 268 15.07 -11.51 -5.70
CA LEU A 268 14.90 -10.65 -4.54
C LEU A 268 16.19 -9.89 -4.21
N ARG A 269 16.09 -8.57 -4.11
CA ARG A 269 17.18 -7.65 -3.80
C ARG A 269 17.04 -7.06 -2.41
N LYS A 270 15.82 -6.81 -1.95
CA LYS A 270 15.54 -6.26 -0.63
C LYS A 270 14.57 -7.16 0.12
N PHE A 271 14.93 -7.46 1.36
CA PHE A 271 14.10 -8.22 2.28
C PHE A 271 14.00 -7.50 3.61
N ALA A 272 12.78 -7.25 4.07
CA ALA A 272 12.50 -6.69 5.38
C ALA A 272 11.56 -7.63 6.16
N LEU A 273 11.91 -7.91 7.40
CA LEU A 273 11.06 -8.58 8.37
C LEU A 273 11.00 -7.73 9.64
N VAL A 274 9.86 -7.07 9.80
CA VAL A 274 9.53 -6.18 10.90
C VAL A 274 8.60 -6.95 11.84
N GLU A 275 9.05 -7.24 13.05
CA GLU A 275 8.22 -7.94 14.03
C GLU A 275 8.26 -7.21 15.37
N GLU A 276 7.14 -7.23 16.08
CA GLU A 276 7.08 -6.78 17.47
C GLU A 276 7.03 -7.96 18.46
N TYR A 277 6.49 -9.12 18.05
CA TYR A 277 6.28 -10.28 18.92
C TYR A 277 6.65 -11.61 18.22
N PRO A 278 7.89 -12.10 18.34
CA PRO A 278 8.31 -13.34 17.69
C PRO A 278 7.81 -14.56 18.46
N VAL A 279 6.53 -14.92 18.33
CA VAL A 279 6.03 -16.24 18.78
C VAL A 279 6.08 -17.20 17.60
N TRP A 280 7.30 -17.51 17.14
CA TRP A 280 7.49 -18.48 16.07
C TRP A 280 7.35 -19.88 16.65
N THR A 281 6.32 -20.61 16.24
CA THR A 281 6.38 -22.07 16.23
C THR A 281 7.28 -22.47 15.07
N MET A 282 8.22 -23.39 15.28
CA MET A 282 8.99 -23.91 14.15
C MET A 282 8.04 -24.69 13.24
N ASP A 283 8.20 -24.59 11.92
CA ASP A 283 7.60 -25.57 11.01
C ASP A 283 8.14 -26.94 11.44
N GLU A 284 7.27 -27.81 11.94
CA GLU A 284 7.64 -29.14 12.43
C GLU A 284 8.38 -29.95 11.35
N SER A 285 8.13 -29.65 10.06
CA SER A 285 8.83 -30.28 8.93
C SER A 285 10.29 -29.84 8.74
N GLU A 286 10.74 -28.74 9.36
CA GLU A 286 12.13 -28.26 9.32
C GLU A 286 12.91 -28.57 10.61
N THR A 287 12.28 -29.24 11.58
CA THR A 287 12.86 -29.48 12.92
C THR A 287 14.05 -30.43 12.95
N MET A 288 14.24 -31.28 11.94
CA MET A 288 15.34 -32.26 11.93
C MET A 288 16.65 -31.75 11.31
N VAL A 289 16.60 -30.84 10.33
CA VAL A 289 17.79 -30.18 9.75
C VAL A 289 17.39 -28.77 9.28
N PRO A 290 17.73 -27.70 10.02
CA PRO A 290 17.48 -26.34 9.57
C PRO A 290 18.19 -26.09 8.24
N THR A 291 17.43 -25.70 7.21
CA THR A 291 18.05 -25.25 5.96
C THR A 291 18.55 -23.83 6.16
N GLU A 292 19.87 -23.62 6.04
CA GLU A 292 20.45 -22.28 6.08
C GLU A 292 19.84 -21.39 4.99
N LEU A 293 19.40 -20.18 5.36
CA LEU A 293 18.94 -19.21 4.38
C LEU A 293 20.14 -18.72 3.57
N SER A 294 20.04 -18.87 2.25
CA SER A 294 21.04 -18.39 1.30
C SER A 294 20.33 -17.73 0.12
N HIS A 295 20.82 -16.56 -0.29
CA HIS A 295 20.26 -15.86 -1.44
C HIS A 295 21.33 -15.05 -2.17
N GLN A 296 21.50 -15.34 -3.46
CA GLN A 296 22.60 -14.79 -4.26
C GLN A 296 22.42 -13.31 -4.58
N ASN A 297 21.18 -12.84 -4.73
CA ASN A 297 20.87 -11.50 -5.21
C ASN A 297 20.47 -10.51 -4.11
N LEU A 298 20.34 -10.96 -2.85
CA LEU A 298 19.93 -10.08 -1.75
C LEU A 298 21.04 -9.06 -1.45
N ARG A 299 20.70 -7.77 -1.57
CA ARG A 299 21.59 -6.62 -1.32
C ARG A 299 21.25 -5.89 -0.04
N GLU A 300 20.00 -5.91 0.38
CA GLU A 300 19.54 -5.24 1.59
C GLU A 300 18.70 -6.18 2.44
N ILE A 301 19.05 -6.28 3.72
CA ILE A 301 18.30 -7.08 4.71
C ILE A 301 18.00 -6.19 5.92
N THR A 302 16.73 -6.15 6.31
CA THR A 302 16.28 -5.54 7.57
C THR A 302 15.58 -6.60 8.41
N VAL A 303 16.13 -6.94 9.57
CA VAL A 303 15.56 -7.94 10.49
C VAL A 303 15.81 -7.52 11.93
N ASN A 304 14.99 -7.93 12.89
CA ASN A 304 15.25 -7.59 14.30
C ASN A 304 16.57 -8.17 14.83
N LYS A 305 16.88 -9.42 14.50
CA LYS A 305 18.05 -10.16 14.95
C LYS A 305 18.57 -11.04 13.82
N VAL A 306 19.89 -11.20 13.73
CA VAL A 306 20.49 -12.05 12.70
C VAL A 306 20.05 -13.51 12.82
N SER A 307 19.74 -13.97 14.04
CA SER A 307 19.23 -15.33 14.26
C SER A 307 17.91 -15.61 13.52
N THR A 308 17.15 -14.57 13.15
CA THR A 308 15.95 -14.69 12.30
C THR A 308 16.29 -15.25 10.92
N LEU A 309 17.51 -15.03 10.45
CA LEU A 309 17.99 -15.55 9.17
C LEU A 309 18.39 -17.02 9.23
N ARG A 310 18.23 -17.69 10.38
CA ARG A 310 18.59 -19.10 10.60
C ARG A 310 20.00 -19.46 10.13
N TRP A 311 20.92 -18.51 10.23
CA TRP A 311 22.32 -18.70 9.90
C TRP A 311 22.97 -19.58 10.98
N THR A 312 23.53 -20.73 10.59
CA THR A 312 24.12 -21.70 11.54
C THR A 312 25.63 -21.59 11.68
N GLY A 313 26.27 -20.71 10.90
CA GLY A 313 27.71 -20.43 11.00
C GLY A 313 28.53 -21.03 9.86
N GLY A 314 29.72 -20.50 9.64
CA GLY A 314 30.76 -21.18 8.85
C GLY A 314 30.79 -20.92 7.34
N LYS A 315 29.76 -20.32 6.73
CA LYS A 315 29.78 -19.91 5.30
C LYS A 315 29.07 -18.57 5.06
N THR A 316 29.50 -17.87 4.01
CA THR A 316 28.82 -16.70 3.46
C THR A 316 27.55 -17.15 2.74
N CYS A 317 26.39 -16.74 3.24
CA CYS A 317 25.09 -17.11 2.68
C CYS A 317 24.40 -15.97 1.92
N PHE A 318 24.88 -14.74 2.09
CA PHE A 318 24.42 -13.57 1.34
C PHE A 318 25.60 -12.83 0.68
N PRO A 319 26.17 -13.40 -0.41
CA PRO A 319 27.39 -12.87 -1.02
C PRO A 319 27.21 -11.46 -1.63
N SER A 320 26.00 -11.09 -2.00
CA SER A 320 25.69 -9.76 -2.55
C SER A 320 25.23 -8.73 -1.51
N LEU A 321 25.21 -9.09 -0.22
CA LEU A 321 24.67 -8.24 0.85
C LEU A 321 25.52 -6.97 1.04
N GLN A 322 24.95 -5.81 0.78
CA GLN A 322 25.61 -4.51 0.92
C GLN A 322 25.11 -3.74 2.14
N ARG A 323 23.82 -3.88 2.49
CA ARG A 323 23.18 -3.19 3.60
C ARG A 323 22.53 -4.17 4.55
N LEU A 324 22.86 -4.06 5.84
CA LEU A 324 22.22 -4.81 6.92
C LEU A 324 21.67 -3.84 7.97
N CYS A 325 20.39 -3.99 8.30
CA CYS A 325 19.75 -3.29 9.40
C CYS A 325 19.26 -4.31 10.44
N VAL A 326 19.73 -4.16 11.68
CA VAL A 326 19.36 -5.03 12.80
C VAL A 326 19.06 -4.25 14.07
N LYS A 327 18.14 -4.71 14.91
CA LYS A 327 17.90 -4.10 16.23
C LYS A 327 18.79 -4.70 17.32
N SER A 328 19.10 -5.99 17.23
CA SER A 328 19.87 -6.73 18.23
C SER A 328 21.32 -6.99 17.81
N HIS A 329 22.23 -6.88 18.77
CA HIS A 329 23.64 -7.26 18.60
C HIS A 329 23.90 -8.78 18.73
N ARG A 330 22.90 -9.58 19.11
CA ARG A 330 23.09 -11.02 19.37
C ARG A 330 23.50 -11.75 18.08
N GLN A 331 24.61 -12.49 18.14
CA GLN A 331 25.23 -13.22 17.00
C GLN A 331 25.68 -12.32 15.83
N LEU A 332 25.63 -11.00 15.98
CA LEU A 332 25.99 -10.06 14.92
C LEU A 332 27.48 -10.15 14.58
N ASP A 333 28.36 -10.18 15.58
CA ASP A 333 29.82 -10.20 15.35
C ASP A 333 30.25 -11.42 14.55
N THR A 334 29.73 -12.60 14.92
CA THR A 334 30.00 -13.85 14.20
C THR A 334 29.46 -13.82 12.77
N PHE A 335 28.29 -13.22 12.56
CA PHE A 335 27.73 -13.06 11.22
C PHE A 335 28.55 -12.10 10.36
N LEU A 336 28.97 -10.97 10.92
CA LEU A 336 29.79 -9.97 10.23
C LEU A 336 31.18 -10.51 9.89
N ALA A 337 31.74 -11.41 10.71
CA ALA A 337 33.02 -12.06 10.43
C ALA A 337 33.05 -12.81 9.08
N VAL A 338 31.90 -13.30 8.59
CA VAL A 338 31.77 -13.96 7.29
C VAL A 338 31.06 -13.11 6.21
N HIS A 339 30.65 -11.88 6.57
CA HIS A 339 30.02 -10.89 5.67
C HIS A 339 30.73 -9.52 5.76
N LEU A 340 32.06 -9.52 5.76
CA LEU A 340 32.88 -8.31 5.87
C LEU A 340 32.72 -7.31 4.70
N HIS A 341 32.07 -7.73 3.61
CA HIS A 341 31.79 -6.90 2.44
C HIS A 341 30.60 -5.95 2.62
N ILE A 342 29.86 -6.03 3.74
CA ILE A 342 28.75 -5.12 4.04
C ILE A 342 29.26 -3.68 4.16
N GLN A 343 28.68 -2.79 3.33
CA GLN A 343 29.03 -1.38 3.17
C GLN A 343 28.16 -0.44 4.01
N THR A 344 27.03 -0.91 4.52
CA THR A 344 26.18 -0.10 5.40
C THR A 344 25.57 -0.99 6.45
N LEU A 345 25.85 -0.68 7.72
CA LEU A 345 25.32 -1.41 8.85
C LEU A 345 24.56 -0.46 9.77
N ILE A 346 23.34 -0.81 10.10
CA ILE A 346 22.52 -0.10 11.08
C ILE A 346 22.25 -1.07 12.23
N VAL A 347 22.62 -0.68 13.45
CA VAL A 347 22.38 -1.48 14.65
C VAL A 347 21.62 -0.66 15.68
N GLY A 348 20.37 -1.04 15.94
CA GLY A 348 19.41 -0.20 16.64
C GLY A 348 19.22 1.11 15.87
N GLU A 349 19.57 2.22 16.50
CA GLU A 349 19.53 3.56 15.90
C GLU A 349 20.91 4.05 15.40
N LYS A 350 21.97 3.24 15.59
CA LYS A 350 23.34 3.65 15.25
C LYS A 350 23.70 3.24 13.84
N HIS A 351 24.25 4.18 13.08
CA HIS A 351 24.73 3.99 11.72
C HIS A 351 26.24 3.76 11.70
N TYR A 352 26.67 2.76 10.95
CA TYR A 352 28.07 2.43 10.66
C TYR A 352 28.25 2.34 9.15
N GLY A 353 29.32 2.95 8.64
CA GLY A 353 29.68 2.97 7.22
C GLY A 353 30.31 1.67 6.71
N SER A 354 30.51 0.65 7.56
CA SER A 354 30.85 -0.72 7.15
C SER A 354 30.75 -1.71 8.31
N ALA A 355 30.79 -3.01 7.99
CA ALA A 355 30.98 -4.06 9.00
C ALA A 355 32.32 -3.93 9.75
N ARG A 356 33.40 -3.53 9.07
CA ARG A 356 34.73 -3.35 9.68
C ARG A 356 34.73 -2.24 10.71
N GLU A 357 34.15 -1.09 10.35
CA GLU A 357 34.02 0.05 11.28
C GLU A 357 33.30 -0.33 12.57
N TYR A 358 32.25 -1.16 12.47
CA TYR A 358 31.53 -1.64 13.65
C TYR A 358 32.38 -2.56 14.54
N ILE A 359 33.16 -3.47 13.93
CA ILE A 359 34.06 -4.38 14.66
C ILE A 359 35.18 -3.59 15.34
N ASP A 360 35.76 -2.59 14.66
CA ASP A 360 36.90 -1.80 15.17
C ASP A 360 36.50 -0.81 16.29
N ARG A 361 35.23 -0.41 16.36
CA ARG A 361 34.71 0.56 17.35
C ARG A 361 34.09 -0.09 18.59
N ARG A 362 34.06 -1.40 18.65
CA ARG A 362 33.65 -2.17 19.84
C ARG A 362 34.86 -2.48 20.70
#